data_AF-A0A800G0E9-F1
#
_entry.id   AF-A0A800G0E9-F1
#
_cell.length_a   1.000
_cell.length_b   1.000
_cell.length_c   1.000
_cell.angle_alpha   90.00
_cell.angle_beta   90.00
_cell.angle_gamma   90.00
#
_symmetry.space_group_name_H-M   'P 1'
#
loop_
_entity.id
_entity.type
_entity.pdbx_description
1 polymer ?
#
loop_
_entity_poly.entity_id
_entity_poly.type
_entity_poly.pdbx_seq_one_letter_code
_entity_poly.pdbx_strand_id
1 'polypeptide(L)'
;MSSMVRRSAFEHVGGFNTNLNGGEDWEFWTRFATKCSIHHIPEPLLLRRLHATNTVSVQRYVRSVNKLEAWRMLVSSNPHLREGAGRKRC
;
A
#
# COMPACT_ATOMS: atom_id res chain seq x y z
N MET A 1 -5.39 -8.57 2.38
CA MET A 1 -5.84 -8.21 1.03
C MET A 1 -5.39 -9.32 0.10
N SER A 2 -6.26 -9.80 -0.79
CA SER A 2 -5.83 -10.67 -1.89
C SER A 2 -5.63 -9.78 -3.12
N SER A 3 -4.56 -10.00 -3.86
CA SER A 3 -4.19 -9.16 -4.99
C SER A 3 -3.33 -9.96 -5.96
N MET A 4 -3.54 -9.72 -7.25
CA MET A 4 -2.72 -10.31 -8.31
C MET A 4 -2.33 -9.22 -9.30
N VAL A 5 -1.08 -9.24 -9.74
CA VAL A 5 -0.55 -8.30 -10.73
C VAL A 5 0.25 -9.06 -11.77
N ARG A 6 0.35 -8.49 -12.98
CA ARG A 6 1.31 -9.00 -13.98
C ARG A 6 2.73 -8.77 -13.46
N ARG A 7 3.61 -9.76 -13.67
CA ARG A 7 5.03 -9.65 -13.32
C ARG A 7 5.67 -8.39 -13.91
N SER A 8 5.41 -8.11 -15.18
CA SER A 8 5.93 -6.92 -15.86
C SER A 8 5.49 -5.61 -15.20
N ALA A 9 4.26 -5.53 -14.67
CA ALA A 9 3.79 -4.36 -13.94
C ALA A 9 4.48 -4.24 -12.57
N PHE A 10 4.69 -5.35 -11.86
CA PHE A 10 5.44 -5.34 -10.60
C PHE A 10 6.88 -4.85 -10.77
N GLU A 11 7.57 -5.36 -11.81
CA GLU A 11 8.94 -4.96 -12.16
C GLU A 11 8.98 -3.50 -12.64
N HIS A 12 8.03 -3.06 -13.46
CA HIS A 12 7.92 -1.66 -13.92
C HIS A 12 7.72 -0.67 -12.76
N VAL A 13 6.93 -1.05 -11.76
CA VAL A 13 6.67 -0.21 -10.59
C VAL A 13 7.87 -0.18 -9.64
N GLY A 14 8.65 -1.26 -9.58
CA GLY A 14 9.89 -1.36 -8.79
C GLY A 14 9.76 -2.12 -7.47
N GLY A 15 8.76 -3.00 -7.33
CA GLY A 15 8.57 -3.85 -6.16
C GLY A 15 8.34 -3.10 -4.82
N PHE A 16 8.46 -3.86 -3.72
CA PHE A 16 8.26 -3.36 -2.35
C PHE A 16 9.52 -2.64 -1.82
N ASN A 17 9.32 -1.57 -1.04
CA ASN A 17 10.40 -0.90 -0.33
C ASN A 17 10.79 -1.72 0.91
N THR A 18 12.00 -2.29 0.89
CA THR A 18 12.53 -3.15 1.97
C THR A 18 12.96 -2.38 3.22
N ASN A 19 12.96 -1.04 3.18
CA ASN A 19 13.27 -0.22 4.35
C ASN A 19 12.04 0.00 5.26
N LEU A 20 10.84 -0.40 4.82
CA LEU A 20 9.62 -0.25 5.59
C LEU A 20 9.30 -1.52 6.39
N ASN A 21 9.32 -1.41 7.72
CA ASN A 21 8.90 -2.49 8.62
C ASN A 21 7.42 -2.34 9.01
N GLY A 22 6.54 -2.48 8.02
CA GLY A 22 5.09 -2.29 8.16
C GLY A 22 4.58 -1.10 7.37
N GLY A 23 3.57 -1.34 6.52
CA GLY A 23 3.02 -0.33 5.60
C GLY A 23 3.68 -0.34 4.22
N GLU A 24 4.59 -1.28 3.98
CA GLU A 24 5.18 -1.62 2.69
C GLU A 24 4.12 -1.97 1.64
N ASP A 25 3.07 -2.66 2.05
CA ASP A 25 1.91 -2.98 1.22
C ASP A 25 1.19 -1.71 0.77
N TRP A 26 0.88 -0.83 1.73
CA TRP A 26 0.18 0.42 1.47
C TRP A 26 1.01 1.37 0.58
N GLU A 27 2.31 1.52 0.84
CA GLU A 27 3.22 2.31 0.00
C GLU A 27 3.23 1.78 -1.44
N PHE A 28 3.46 0.47 -1.60
CA PHE A 28 3.52 -0.16 -2.90
C PHE A 28 2.22 0.03 -3.68
N TRP A 29 1.06 -0.23 -3.09
CA TRP A 29 -0.22 -0.11 -3.79
C TRP A 29 -0.56 1.33 -4.14
N THR A 30 -0.17 2.29 -3.29
CA THR A 30 -0.40 3.72 -3.59
C THR A 30 0.46 4.16 -4.78
N ARG A 31 1.73 3.75 -4.82
CA ARG A 31 2.62 3.98 -5.98
C ARG A 31 2.20 3.20 -7.22
N PHE A 32 1.68 1.98 -7.07
CA PHE A 32 1.15 1.17 -8.17
C PHE A 32 -0.04 1.89 -8.84
N ALA A 33 -0.95 2.45 -8.05
CA ALA A 33 -2.13 3.18 -8.53
C ALA A 33 -1.79 4.45 -9.34
N THR A 34 -0.59 5.02 -9.21
CA THR A 34 -0.17 6.17 -10.03
C THR A 34 0.34 5.78 -11.42
N LYS A 35 0.68 4.50 -11.62
CA LYS A 35 1.28 3.99 -12.87
C LYS A 35 0.42 2.95 -13.58
N CYS A 36 -0.53 2.33 -12.88
CA CYS A 36 -1.30 1.20 -13.38
C CYS A 36 -2.77 1.32 -12.99
N SER A 37 -3.65 0.82 -13.86
CA SER A 37 -5.07 0.66 -13.56
C SER A 37 -5.29 -0.46 -12.55
N ILE A 38 -6.17 -0.23 -11.58
CA ILE A 38 -6.57 -1.22 -10.57
C ILE A 38 -8.03 -1.59 -10.81
N HIS A 39 -8.33 -2.90 -10.75
CA HIS A 39 -9.68 -3.43 -10.78
C HIS A 39 -10.00 -4.14 -9.47
N HIS A 40 -11.21 -3.96 -8.96
CA HIS A 40 -11.68 -4.54 -7.72
C HIS A 40 -12.68 -5.66 -8.01
N ILE A 41 -12.43 -6.86 -7.47
CA ILE A 41 -13.35 -7.99 -7.51
C ILE A 41 -14.10 -8.01 -6.17
N PRO A 42 -15.41 -7.71 -6.14
CA PRO A 42 -16.19 -7.55 -4.91
C PRO A 42 -16.61 -8.91 -4.32
N GLU A 43 -15.69 -9.86 -4.23
CA GLU A 43 -15.92 -11.22 -3.72
C GLU A 43 -14.93 -11.58 -2.59
N PRO A 44 -15.36 -12.40 -1.61
CA PRO A 44 -14.47 -12.82 -0.52
C PRO A 44 -13.49 -13.90 -0.99
N LEU A 45 -12.39 -13.49 -1.64
CA LEU A 45 -11.38 -14.39 -2.21
C LEU A 45 -10.35 -14.93 -1.20
N LEU A 46 -10.43 -14.55 0.07
CA LEU A 46 -9.41 -14.86 1.09
C LEU A 46 -10.04 -14.87 2.48
N LEU A 47 -9.63 -15.85 3.31
CA LEU A 47 -9.89 -15.86 4.74
C LEU A 47 -8.59 -15.55 5.49
N ARG A 48 -8.58 -14.46 6.26
CA ARG A 48 -7.43 -14.10 7.09
C ARG A 48 -7.59 -14.69 8.50
N ARG A 49 -6.60 -15.46 8.95
CA ARG A 49 -6.55 -15.94 10.34
C ARG A 49 -6.27 -14.78 11.30
N LEU A 50 -7.08 -14.69 12.36
CA LEU A 50 -6.87 -13.76 13.46
C LEU A 50 -6.33 -14.50 14.69
N HIS A 51 -5.25 -14.00 15.29
CA HIS A 51 -4.69 -14.51 16.55
C HIS A 51 -4.11 -13.36 17.39
N ALA A 52 -3.90 -13.61 18.69
CA ALA A 52 -3.50 -12.60 19.67
C ALA A 52 -2.15 -11.92 19.32
N THR A 53 -1.23 -12.67 18.73
CA THR A 53 0.11 -12.20 18.35
C THR A 53 0.19 -11.71 16.91
N ASN A 54 -0.94 -11.39 16.27
CA ASN A 54 -0.94 -10.83 14.92
C ASN A 54 -0.12 -9.54 14.86
N THR A 55 0.83 -9.47 13.92
CA THR A 55 1.72 -8.30 13.73
C THR A 55 0.93 -6.99 13.57
N VAL A 56 -0.21 -7.03 12.89
CA VAL A 56 -1.09 -5.86 12.71
C VAL A 56 -1.59 -5.30 14.06
N SER A 57 -1.90 -6.18 15.02
CA SER A 57 -2.40 -5.80 16.33
C SER A 57 -1.27 -5.41 17.27
N VAL A 58 -0.18 -6.20 17.29
CA VAL A 58 0.94 -6.03 18.23
C VAL A 58 1.83 -4.84 17.85
N GLN A 59 2.03 -4.58 16.56
CA GLN A 59 2.96 -3.54 16.08
C GLN A 59 2.24 -2.26 15.61
N ARG A 60 1.07 -1.95 16.17
CA ARG A 60 0.23 -0.83 15.72
C ARG A 60 0.98 0.51 15.68
N TYR A 61 1.80 0.79 16.69
CA TYR A 61 2.59 2.02 16.77
C TYR A 61 3.63 2.12 15.64
N VAL A 62 4.49 1.10 15.52
CA VAL A 62 5.54 1.04 14.47
C VAL A 62 4.93 1.17 13.07
N ARG A 63 3.83 0.45 12.80
CA ARG A 63 3.10 0.55 11.52
C ARG A 63 2.55 1.95 11.25
N SER A 64 2.15 2.69 12.30
CA SER A 64 1.63 4.05 12.14
C SER A 64 2.74 5.03 11.77
N VAL A 65 3.91 4.92 12.42
CA VAL A 65 5.10 5.72 12.10
C VAL A 65 5.58 5.43 10.67
N ASN A 66 5.68 4.16 10.29
CA ASN A 66 6.16 3.77 8.97
C ASN A 66 5.19 4.18 7.85
N LYS A 67 3.88 4.26 8.11
CA LYS A 67 2.92 4.85 7.16
C LYS A 67 3.18 6.34 6.91
N LEU A 68 3.55 7.09 7.95
CA LEU A 68 3.90 8.50 7.79
C LEU A 68 5.20 8.66 6.97
N GLU A 69 6.18 7.80 7.21
CA GLU A 69 7.41 7.77 6.43
C GLU A 69 7.15 7.40 4.96
N ALA A 70 6.38 6.34 4.72
CA ALA A 70 5.93 5.95 3.39
C ALA A 70 5.20 7.09 2.67
N TRP A 71 4.30 7.81 3.37
CA TRP A 71 3.62 8.97 2.82
C TRP A 71 4.59 10.10 2.46
N ARG A 72 5.55 10.41 3.33
CA ARG A 72 6.58 11.43 3.07
C ARG A 72 7.38 11.09 1.81
N MET A 73 7.84 9.84 1.69
CA MET A 73 8.56 9.36 0.52
C MET A 73 7.71 9.47 -0.74
N LEU A 74 6.50 8.92 -0.72
CA LEU A 74 5.60 8.92 -1.87
C LEU A 74 5.31 10.32 -2.39
N VAL A 75 5.04 11.26 -1.48
CA VAL A 75 4.76 12.66 -1.80
C VAL A 75 6.00 13.40 -2.30
N SER A 76 7.18 13.11 -1.77
CA SER A 76 8.43 13.68 -2.29
C SER A 76 8.70 13.25 -3.73
N SER A 77 8.42 11.98 -4.07
CA SER A 77 8.57 11.45 -5.43
C SER A 77 7.41 11.81 -6.36
N ASN A 78 6.23 12.15 -5.82
CA ASN A 78 5.04 12.50 -6.57
C ASN A 78 4.36 13.75 -5.97
N PRO A 79 4.92 14.96 -6.19
CA PRO A 79 4.42 16.18 -5.53
C PRO A 79 2.94 16.48 -5.80
N HIS A 80 2.47 16.15 -7.01
CA HIS A 80 1.07 16.33 -7.44
C HIS A 80 0.05 15.57 -6.56
N LEU A 81 0.46 14.51 -5.83
CA LEU A 81 -0.44 13.80 -4.92
C LEU A 81 -0.88 14.65 -3.71
N ARG A 82 -0.17 15.74 -3.39
CA ARG A 82 -0.58 16.70 -2.35
C ARG A 82 -1.88 17.42 -2.69
N GLU A 83 -2.14 17.62 -3.98
CA GLU A 83 -3.26 18.43 -4.46
C GLU A 83 -4.59 17.64 -4.49
N GLY A 84 -4.51 16.30 -4.54
CA GLY A 84 -5.66 15.41 -4.70
C GLY A 84 -6.18 14.72 -3.43
N ALA A 85 -5.48 14.86 -2.29
CA ALA A 85 -5.75 14.09 -1.06
C ALA A 85 -7.15 14.32 -0.43
N GLY A 86 -7.92 15.29 -0.92
CA GLY A 86 -9.29 15.59 -0.46
C GLY A 86 -10.42 15.18 -1.41
N ARG A 87 -10.16 14.72 -2.64
CA ARG A 87 -11.21 14.34 -3.59
C ARG A 87 -11.54 12.86 -3.47
N LYS A 88 -12.62 12.53 -2.75
CA LYS A 88 -13.30 11.23 -2.89
C LYS A 88 -13.70 11.08 -4.36
N ARG A 89 -13.02 10.22 -5.11
CA ARG A 89 -13.56 9.74 -6.38
C ARG A 89 -14.66 8.75 -6.02
N CYS A 90 -15.86 9.02 -6.53
CA CYS A 90 -17.04 8.17 -6.42
C CYS A 90 -16.77 6.76 -6.94
#